data_AF-A0A2M7P5Q7-F1
#
_entry.id   AF-A0A2M7P5Q7-F1
#
_cell.length_a   1.000
_cell.length_b   1.000
_cell.length_c   1.000
_cell.angle_alpha   90.00
_cell.angle_beta   90.00
_cell.angle_gamma   90.00
#
_symmetry.space_group_name_H-M   'P 1'
#
loop_
_entity.id
_entity.type
_entity.pdbx_description
1 polymer ?
#
loop_
_entity_poly.entity_id
_entity_poly.type
_entity_poly.pdbx_seq_one_letter_code
_entity_poly.pdbx_strand_id
1 'polypeptide(L)'
;VFYYLKNKEYYFQSIGQRMSKMPQLSIPDTDKFKIPIPPLAEQERIVAILDKFDALVNDLPAPSADCWRQAGISIGLPAELNARKKQYVYYRNKLLSFKEKS
;
A
#
# COMPACT_ATOMS: atom_id res chain seq x y z
N VAL A 1 -6.76 16.04 -3.06
CA VAL A 1 -6.82 16.13 -1.57
C VAL A 1 -6.17 14.94 -0.87
N PHE A 2 -6.55 13.70 -1.21
CA PHE A 2 -6.04 12.47 -0.57
C PHE A 2 -4.52 12.44 -0.32
N TYR A 3 -3.70 12.56 -1.37
CA TYR A 3 -2.24 12.50 -1.25
C TYR A 3 -1.65 13.58 -0.34
N TYR A 4 -2.23 14.78 -0.36
CA TYR A 4 -1.80 15.88 0.51
C TYR A 4 -2.07 15.55 1.98
N LEU A 5 -3.25 14.98 2.29
CA LEU A 5 -3.58 14.57 3.65
C LEU A 5 -2.73 13.39 4.12
N LYS A 6 -2.47 12.41 3.24
CA LYS A 6 -1.58 11.28 3.52
C LYS A 6 -0.16 11.75 3.86
N ASN A 7 0.34 12.79 3.19
CA ASN A 7 1.63 13.42 3.55
C ASN A 7 1.63 14.07 4.96
N LYS A 8 0.46 14.47 5.47
CA LYS A 8 0.28 15.11 6.78
C LYS A 8 -0.21 14.13 7.85
N GLU A 9 -0.17 12.83 7.57
CA GLU A 9 -0.66 11.80 8.49
C GLU A 9 -0.02 11.92 9.87
N TYR A 10 1.31 12.08 9.97
CA TYR A 10 2.00 12.23 11.26
C TYR A 10 1.51 13.45 12.06
N TYR A 11 1.25 14.56 11.37
CA TYR A 11 0.67 15.75 12.00
C TYR A 11 -0.71 15.43 12.60
N PHE A 12 -1.58 14.78 11.84
CA PHE A 12 -2.91 14.36 12.31
C PHE A 12 -2.85 13.32 13.43
N GLN A 13 -1.91 12.38 13.38
CA GLN A 13 -1.70 11.41 14.46
C GLN A 13 -1.26 12.10 15.76
N SER A 14 -0.34 13.08 15.69
CA SER A 14 0.14 13.80 16.87
C SER A 14 -0.95 14.62 17.57
N ILE A 15 -1.88 15.22 16.82
CA ILE A 15 -3.00 15.95 17.42
C ILE A 15 -4.07 14.99 17.97
N GLY A 16 -4.29 13.84 17.33
CA GLY A 16 -5.25 12.83 17.78
C GLY A 16 -4.80 12.06 19.03
N GLN A 17 -3.49 11.87 19.22
CA GLN A 17 -2.91 11.16 20.37
C GLN A 17 -2.99 11.93 21.70
N ARG A 18 -3.51 13.17 21.70
CA ARG A 18 -3.76 13.95 22.92
C ARG A 18 -4.78 13.28 23.86
N MET A 19 -5.56 12.31 23.38
CA MET A 19 -6.51 11.53 24.17
C MET A 19 -6.01 10.09 24.39
N SER A 20 -5.77 9.73 25.65
CA SER A 20 -4.96 8.59 26.08
C SER A 20 -5.53 7.18 25.87
N LYS A 21 -6.60 6.99 25.09
CA LYS A 21 -7.20 5.66 24.84
C LYS A 21 -7.64 5.36 23.41
N MET A 22 -7.86 6.39 22.58
CA MET A 22 -8.10 6.22 21.15
C MET A 22 -7.76 7.52 20.42
N PRO A 23 -6.82 7.51 19.46
CA PRO A 23 -6.49 8.72 18.72
C PRO A 23 -7.71 9.17 17.92
N GLN A 24 -8.21 10.37 18.19
CA GLN A 24 -9.40 10.89 17.53
C GLN A 24 -9.15 12.32 17.08
N LEU A 25 -9.50 12.62 15.84
CA LEU A 25 -9.45 13.99 15.33
C LEU A 25 -10.72 14.72 15.74
N SER A 26 -10.58 15.91 16.31
CA SER A 26 -11.70 16.76 16.63
C SER A 26 -12.14 17.57 15.41
N ILE A 27 -13.44 17.81 15.25
CA ILE A 27 -14.01 18.66 14.19
C ILE A 27 -13.32 20.05 14.10
N PRO A 28 -13.07 20.77 15.22
CA PRO A 28 -12.41 22.07 15.12
C PRO A 28 -10.96 22.00 14.64
N ASP A 29 -10.27 20.86 14.81
CA ASP A 29 -8.92 20.67 14.28
C ASP A 29 -8.94 20.43 12.77
N THR A 30 -9.96 19.74 12.25
CA THR A 30 -10.14 19.54 10.80
C THR A 30 -10.59 20.80 10.08
N ASP A 31 -11.48 21.60 10.68
CA ASP A 31 -12.01 22.82 10.07
C ASP A 31 -10.97 23.94 9.96
N LYS A 32 -10.04 24.02 10.92
CA LYS A 32 -8.96 25.00 10.92
C LYS A 32 -7.83 24.64 9.95
N PHE A 33 -7.78 23.40 9.47
CA PHE A 33 -6.69 22.91 8.64
C PHE A 33 -6.82 23.44 7.21
N LYS A 34 -5.88 24.29 6.79
CA LYS A 34 -5.88 24.87 5.45
C LYS A 34 -5.17 23.95 4.46
N ILE A 35 -5.85 23.62 3.37
CA ILE A 35 -5.30 22.83 2.26
C ILE A 35 -4.99 23.78 1.09
N PRO A 36 -3.76 23.77 0.55
CA PRO A 36 -3.46 24.51 -0.66
C PRO A 36 -4.17 23.85 -1.86
N ILE A 37 -4.92 24.65 -2.64
CA ILE A 37 -5.63 24.19 -3.83
C ILE A 37 -4.95 24.83 -5.06
N PRO A 38 -4.06 24.11 -5.77
CA PRO A 38 -3.45 24.60 -6.99
C PRO A 38 -4.45 24.59 -8.17
N PRO A 39 -4.11 25.16 -9.34
CA PRO A 39 -4.95 25.06 -10.54
C PRO A 39 -5.29 23.61 -10.92
N LEU A 40 -6.47 23.40 -11.51
CA LEU A 40 -6.99 22.05 -11.79
C LEU A 40 -6.03 21.18 -12.61
N ALA A 41 -5.41 21.77 -13.64
CA ALA A 41 -4.43 21.06 -14.48
C ALA A 41 -3.23 20.51 -13.68
N GLU A 42 -2.73 21.26 -12.70
CA GLU A 42 -1.66 20.79 -11.83
C GLU A 42 -2.15 19.71 -10.85
N GLN A 43 -3.39 19.80 -10.37
CA GLN A 43 -3.97 18.75 -9.53
C GLN A 43 -4.03 17.42 -10.28
N GLU A 44 -4.53 17.41 -11.52
CA GLU A 44 -4.62 16.22 -12.36
C GLU A 44 -3.24 15.64 -12.66
N ARG A 45 -2.28 16.50 -13.02
CA ARG A 45 -0.91 16.08 -13.31
C ARG A 45 -0.25 15.43 -12.08
N ILE A 46 -0.37 16.04 -10.91
CA ILE A 46 0.20 15.52 -9.66
C ILE A 46 -0.46 14.19 -9.28
N VAL A 47 -1.79 14.12 -9.31
CA VAL A 47 -2.54 12.90 -8.97
C VAL A 47 -2.18 11.75 -9.92
N ALA A 48 -2.13 12.00 -11.23
CA ALA A 48 -1.77 10.98 -12.21
C ALA A 48 -0.37 10.39 -12.00
N ILE A 49 0.59 11.19 -11.52
CA ILE A 49 1.93 10.72 -11.20
C ILE A 49 1.88 9.87 -9.92
N LEU A 50 1.23 10.37 -8.87
CA LEU A 50 1.16 9.69 -7.57
C LEU A 50 0.38 8.37 -7.65
N ASP A 51 -0.71 8.32 -8.41
CA ASP A 51 -1.49 7.10 -8.64
C ASP A 51 -0.67 6.02 -9.34
N LYS A 52 0.16 6.41 -10.33
CA LYS A 52 1.07 5.45 -10.99
C LYS A 52 2.07 4.86 -10.01
N PHE A 53 2.64 5.68 -9.12
CA PHE A 53 3.56 5.18 -8.09
C PHE A 53 2.84 4.28 -7.07
N ASP A 54 1.65 4.68 -6.61
CA ASP A 54 0.88 3.92 -5.63
C ASP A 54 0.49 2.54 -6.22
N ALA A 55 0.04 2.51 -7.48
CA ALA A 55 -0.28 1.26 -8.18
C ALA A 55 0.95 0.35 -8.39
N LEU A 56 2.14 0.91 -8.61
CA LEU A 56 3.35 0.10 -8.78
C LEU A 56 3.88 -0.48 -7.46
N VAL A 57 3.66 0.20 -6.33
CA VAL A 57 4.26 -0.16 -5.04
C VAL A 57 3.29 -0.90 -4.14
N ASN A 58 2.04 -0.44 -4.07
CA ASN A 58 1.09 -0.80 -3.03
C ASN A 58 -0.11 -1.62 -3.53
N ASP A 59 -0.20 -1.92 -4.83
CA ASP A 59 -1.28 -2.74 -5.39
C ASP A 59 -1.14 -4.21 -4.96
N LEU A 60 -1.54 -4.46 -3.72
CA LEU A 60 -1.56 -5.76 -3.08
C LEU A 60 -2.95 -6.40 -3.31
N PRO A 61 -3.00 -7.69 -3.69
CA PRO A 61 -4.28 -8.39 -3.73
C PRO A 61 -4.83 -8.44 -2.30
N ALA A 62 -6.07 -7.97 -2.12
CA ALA A 62 -6.72 -7.92 -0.82
C ALA A 62 -6.69 -9.30 -0.14
N PRO A 63 -6.35 -9.38 1.16
CA PRO A 63 -6.35 -10.64 1.87
C PRO A 63 -7.79 -11.11 2.11
N SER A 64 -8.35 -11.92 1.21
CA SER A 64 -9.59 -12.67 1.49
C SER A 64 -9.25 -13.85 2.40
N ALA A 65 -10.07 -14.16 3.41
CA ALA A 65 -9.84 -15.20 4.41
C ALA A 65 -9.46 -16.59 3.84
N ASP A 66 -9.75 -16.87 2.57
CA ASP A 66 -9.31 -18.04 1.80
C ASP A 66 -7.96 -17.82 1.05
N CYS A 67 -6.96 -17.30 1.76
CA CYS A 67 -5.91 -16.41 1.25
C CYS A 67 -4.72 -16.99 0.44
N TRP A 68 -4.82 -18.17 -0.19
CA TRP A 68 -3.72 -18.63 -1.08
C TRP A 68 -4.14 -19.03 -2.49
N ARG A 69 -5.43 -18.99 -2.85
CA ARG A 69 -5.89 -19.60 -4.12
C ARG A 69 -6.31 -18.64 -5.23
N GLN A 70 -6.66 -17.40 -4.93
CA GLN A 70 -6.93 -16.41 -5.97
C GLN A 70 -5.88 -15.30 -5.90
N ALA A 71 -4.85 -15.42 -6.75
CA ALA A 71 -3.99 -14.27 -7.02
C ALA A 71 -4.86 -13.23 -7.73
N GLY A 72 -5.33 -12.22 -6.99
CA GLY A 72 -5.80 -10.99 -7.61
C GLY A 72 -4.74 -10.46 -8.57
N ILE A 73 -5.17 -9.68 -9.57
CA ILE A 73 -4.27 -9.05 -10.54
C ILE A 73 -3.44 -8.00 -9.77
N SER A 74 -2.34 -8.43 -9.17
CA SER A 74 -1.36 -7.54 -8.55
C SER A 74 -0.45 -7.01 -9.64
N ILE A 75 -0.23 -5.70 -9.69
CA ILE A 75 0.71 -5.06 -10.63
C ILE A 75 1.96 -4.60 -9.84
N GLY A 76 3.11 -4.47 -10.51
CA GLY A 76 4.31 -3.89 -9.91
C GLY A 76 5.05 -4.80 -8.91
N LEU A 77 5.57 -4.20 -7.83
CA LEU A 77 6.48 -4.86 -6.88
C LEU A 77 5.86 -6.09 -6.18
N PRO A 78 4.59 -6.07 -5.73
CA PRO A 78 3.97 -7.25 -5.13
C PRO A 78 3.88 -8.45 -6.07
N ALA A 79 3.62 -8.20 -7.35
CA ALA A 79 3.52 -9.22 -8.38
C ALA A 79 4.87 -9.92 -8.60
N GLU A 80 5.93 -9.14 -8.76
CA GLU A 80 7.30 -9.63 -8.90
C GLU A 80 7.72 -10.42 -7.65
N LEU A 81 7.45 -9.89 -6.45
CA LEU A 81 7.78 -10.58 -5.20
C LEU A 81 7.08 -11.95 -5.12
N ASN A 82 5.81 -12.03 -5.50
CA ASN A 82 5.07 -13.30 -5.52
C ASN A 82 5.64 -14.28 -6.55
N ALA A 83 5.98 -13.80 -7.75
CA ALA A 83 6.63 -14.61 -8.78
C ALA A 83 7.96 -15.18 -8.28
N ARG A 84 8.79 -14.37 -7.61
CA ARG A 84 10.06 -14.80 -7.02
C ARG A 84 9.89 -15.80 -5.87
N LYS A 85 8.88 -15.62 -5.03
CA LYS A 85 8.53 -16.60 -3.99
C LYS A 85 8.15 -17.95 -4.59
N LYS A 86 7.31 -17.97 -5.63
CA LYS A 86 6.94 -19.20 -6.36
C LYS A 86 8.15 -19.86 -7.00
N GLN A 87 9.00 -19.06 -7.65
CA GLN A 87 10.26 -19.53 -8.25
C GLN A 87 11.16 -20.18 -7.18
N TYR A 88 11.36 -19.52 -6.04
CA TYR A 88 12.14 -20.04 -4.92
C TYR A 88 11.59 -21.37 -4.42
N VAL A 89 10.28 -21.49 -4.19
CA VAL A 89 9.64 -22.73 -3.73
C VAL A 89 9.86 -23.86 -4.74
N TYR A 90 9.71 -23.59 -6.03
CA TYR A 90 9.95 -24.58 -7.09
C TYR A 90 11.39 -25.11 -7.04
N TYR A 91 12.39 -24.23 -7.04
CA TYR A 91 13.80 -24.65 -7.02
C TYR A 91 14.19 -25.29 -5.69
N ARG A 92 13.68 -24.80 -4.55
CA ARG A 92 13.86 -25.44 -3.23
C ARG A 92 13.38 -26.89 -3.27
N ASN A 93 12.16 -27.12 -3.74
CA ASN A 93 11.60 -28.47 -3.82
C ASN A 93 12.38 -29.36 -4.79
N LYS A 94 12.79 -28.81 -5.94
CA LYS A 94 13.59 -29.54 -6.94
C LYS A 94 14.97 -29.94 -6.43
N LEU A 95 15.64 -29.07 -5.67
CA LEU A 95 16.96 -29.34 -5.10
C LEU A 95 16.90 -30.32 -3.92
N LEU A 96 15.80 -30.31 -3.17
CA LEU A 96 15.60 -31.21 -2.03
C LEU A 96 14.91 -32.53 -2.42
N SER A 97 14.39 -32.65 -3.65
CA SER A 97 13.96 -33.93 -4.21
C SER A 97 15.17 -34.66 -4.77
N PHE A 98 15.79 -35.52 -3.97
CA PHE A 98 16.80 -36.44 -4.49
C PHE A 98 16.08 -37.59 -5.20
N LYS A 99 16.44 -37.84 -6.47
CA LYS A 99 16.15 -39.14 -7.08
C LYS A 99 16.92 -40.18 -6.28
N GLU A 100 16.24 -41.12 -5.65
CA GLU A 100 16.92 -42.27 -5.05
C GLU A 100 17.77 -42.93 -6.15
N LYS A 101 19.07 -43.02 -5.90
CA LYS A 101 19.98 -43.77 -6.78
C LYS A 101 19.61 -45.24 -6.64
N SER A 102 18.84 -45.73 -7.61
CA SER A 102 18.61 -47.16 -7.85
C SER A 102 19.89 -47.83 -8.30
#